data_AF-A0A9K3E094-F1
#
_entry.id   AF-A0A9K3E094-F1
#
_cell.length_a   1.000
_cell.length_b   1.000
_cell.length_c   1.000
_cell.angle_alpha   90.00
_cell.angle_beta   90.00
_cell.angle_gamma   90.00
#
_symmetry.space_group_name_H-M   'P 1'
#
loop_
_entity.id
_entity.type
_entity.pdbx_description
1 polymer ?
#
loop_
_entity_poly.entity_id
_entity_poly.type
_entity_poly.pdbx_seq_one_letter_code
_entity_poly.pdbx_strand_id
1 'polypeptide(L)'
;MKQKTPVQSLKYKILALEKAHPSNIYKTKTTSSLTQISIPIHMATTTVNHLTNHHQLSSTTNRHRITSYFNDSTLNDINKFSNKSIRLAKSITNLLNLSIDKPSLKSLLQRFNQNVVVQADSKLDLPTSSPKEDISTLWRQIHGGSDWENLLDPLHHLLRREIIKYGEFAQATYDAFDFDSFSEYCGSCLYNQQSFFNKLGLQKHGYDVRRYVYAMSQYEIPRWLEKSYVADTWSKDSNWMGYVAVSDDVETRRIGRRDVVVAWRGTVLPSEWYEDMQRDLEPLGHGEAKVERGFLSIYKSKRVTTRYNKTSASDQVMGELKRLVKFYKERGEEVSLTITGHSLGGALALLNAYEASIMFPTLPISVISFGAPRVGNIAFRDELHHKGVKALRITIKQDLVPRMPGIVFNETLQKFDDLTGTLEWVYHHVGAELKLDVRASPFLKRGSNFIGIHHPETYLHLIDGYVSSTSPFRPDAKRDVALVNKYCDMLVNELRIPPCWYQLSNKGLVSNKVGRMVRPKRSSEDIPSPPIEEENLDV
;
A
#
# COMPACT_ATOMS: atom_id res chain seq x y z
N MET A 1 25.01 -70.53 -21.27
CA MET A 1 25.17 -71.18 -19.95
C MET A 1 24.75 -70.18 -18.86
N LYS A 2 23.75 -70.57 -18.07
CA LYS A 2 23.41 -70.26 -16.65
C LYS A 2 23.89 -68.93 -16.02
N GLN A 3 23.16 -68.19 -15.17
CA GLN A 3 21.83 -68.31 -14.54
C GLN A 3 21.56 -67.02 -13.70
N LYS A 4 20.31 -66.51 -13.75
CA LYS A 4 19.39 -66.07 -12.66
C LYS A 4 19.89 -65.25 -11.43
N THR A 5 19.54 -63.95 -11.39
CA THR A 5 18.58 -63.20 -10.49
C THR A 5 18.39 -63.57 -8.99
N PRO A 6 17.63 -62.80 -8.16
CA PRO A 6 17.56 -61.34 -7.86
C PRO A 6 17.28 -61.04 -6.34
N VAL A 7 17.22 -59.76 -5.90
CA VAL A 7 16.34 -59.35 -4.77
C VAL A 7 15.68 -57.99 -5.05
N GLN A 8 14.37 -58.04 -5.29
CA GLN A 8 13.39 -56.98 -5.07
C GLN A 8 12.91 -57.05 -3.62
N SER A 9 12.76 -55.92 -2.93
CA SER A 9 11.86 -55.78 -1.78
C SER A 9 11.56 -54.29 -1.53
N LEU A 10 10.28 -53.95 -1.29
CA LEU A 10 9.68 -52.63 -0.98
C LEU A 10 9.04 -51.78 -2.09
N LYS A 11 8.32 -52.42 -3.02
CA LYS A 11 7.05 -51.90 -3.54
C LYS A 11 6.05 -53.05 -3.49
N TYR A 12 5.03 -52.97 -2.63
CA TYR A 12 3.74 -53.71 -2.60
C TYR A 12 3.29 -54.05 -1.17
N LYS A 13 2.41 -53.19 -0.64
CA LYS A 13 1.42 -53.37 0.45
C LYS A 13 0.92 -51.94 0.72
N ILE A 14 -0.28 -51.49 0.38
CA ILE A 14 -1.60 -52.11 0.45
C ILE A 14 -2.49 -51.39 -0.58
N LEU A 15 -3.06 -52.15 -1.52
CA LEU A 15 -4.21 -51.78 -2.34
C LEU A 15 -5.00 -53.07 -2.50
N ALA A 16 -5.98 -53.27 -1.62
CA ALA A 16 -6.99 -54.30 -1.75
C ALA A 16 -8.21 -53.88 -0.95
N LEU A 17 -9.21 -53.35 -1.67
CA LEU A 17 -10.63 -53.72 -1.61
C LEU A 17 -11.52 -52.50 -1.88
N GLU A 18 -11.81 -52.29 -3.16
CA GLU A 18 -13.04 -51.64 -3.61
C GLU A 18 -13.82 -52.65 -4.44
N LYS A 19 -15.07 -52.91 -4.06
CA LYS A 19 -16.28 -52.76 -4.90
C LYS A 19 -17.47 -53.49 -4.28
N ALA A 20 -18.51 -52.72 -3.93
CA ALA A 20 -19.92 -53.01 -4.26
C ALA A 20 -20.83 -51.83 -3.81
N HIS A 21 -21.47 -51.19 -4.79
CA HIS A 21 -22.69 -50.37 -4.66
C HIS A 21 -23.94 -51.30 -4.63
N PRO A 22 -25.22 -50.82 -4.51
CA PRO A 22 -25.78 -49.54 -4.03
C PRO A 22 -27.01 -49.72 -3.08
N SER A 23 -27.61 -48.57 -2.71
CA SER A 23 -29.07 -48.31 -2.54
C SER A 23 -29.72 -48.29 -1.13
N ASN A 24 -30.32 -47.12 -0.86
CA ASN A 24 -31.71 -46.88 -0.43
C ASN A 24 -32.17 -46.90 1.06
N ILE A 25 -32.72 -45.73 1.45
CA ILE A 25 -33.94 -45.48 2.26
C ILE A 25 -33.83 -45.61 3.81
N TYR A 26 -33.91 -44.48 4.54
CA TYR A 26 -35.13 -44.00 5.22
C TYR A 26 -34.89 -42.67 5.94
N LYS A 27 -35.82 -41.72 5.70
CA LYS A 27 -36.08 -40.53 6.51
C LYS A 27 -36.59 -40.95 7.89
N THR A 28 -36.16 -40.27 8.94
CA THR A 28 -37.01 -39.97 10.10
C THR A 28 -36.68 -38.58 10.64
N LYS A 29 -37.63 -37.67 10.45
CA LYS A 29 -37.78 -36.45 11.25
C LYS A 29 -38.50 -36.86 12.53
N THR A 30 -38.02 -36.41 13.68
CA THR A 30 -38.87 -36.30 14.87
C THR A 30 -38.59 -34.98 15.58
N THR A 31 -39.71 -34.30 15.75
CA THR A 31 -39.99 -33.04 16.43
C THR A 31 -39.65 -33.05 17.92
N SER A 32 -39.21 -31.92 18.46
CA SER A 32 -39.78 -31.43 19.72
C SER A 32 -39.73 -29.90 19.78
N SER A 33 -40.93 -29.36 19.97
CA SER A 33 -41.34 -28.01 20.27
C SER A 33 -41.11 -27.64 21.74
N LEU A 34 -41.38 -26.36 22.05
CA LEU A 34 -41.68 -25.72 23.35
C LEU A 34 -40.58 -24.71 23.74
N THR A 35 -40.81 -23.45 24.13
CA THR A 35 -41.96 -22.53 24.13
C THR A 35 -41.39 -21.20 24.60
N GLN A 36 -41.87 -20.09 24.06
CA GLN A 36 -41.69 -18.74 24.62
C GLN A 36 -42.37 -18.61 25.99
N ILE A 37 -41.71 -17.96 26.95
CA ILE A 37 -42.38 -17.20 28.02
C ILE A 37 -41.58 -15.92 28.27
N SER A 38 -42.29 -14.80 28.29
CA SER A 38 -41.84 -13.44 28.53
C SER A 38 -42.43 -12.92 29.86
N ILE A 39 -41.86 -11.80 30.36
CA ILE A 39 -42.46 -10.76 31.27
C ILE A 39 -42.30 -11.04 32.81
N PRO A 40 -42.15 -10.06 33.75
CA PRO A 40 -41.43 -8.76 33.78
C PRO A 40 -40.73 -8.37 35.14
N ILE A 41 -40.02 -7.22 35.12
CA ILE A 41 -39.90 -6.10 36.11
C ILE A 41 -39.66 -6.40 37.62
N HIS A 42 -38.58 -5.83 38.18
CA HIS A 42 -38.68 -4.94 39.36
C HIS A 42 -37.51 -3.95 39.46
N MET A 43 -37.87 -2.66 39.54
CA MET A 43 -37.00 -1.57 39.99
C MET A 43 -36.80 -1.64 41.50
N ALA A 44 -35.60 -1.24 41.97
CA ALA A 44 -35.38 -0.78 43.33
C ALA A 44 -34.51 0.49 43.29
N THR A 45 -35.17 1.62 43.55
CA THR A 45 -34.60 2.92 43.90
C THR A 45 -34.24 2.94 45.38
N THR A 46 -33.04 3.40 45.72
CA THR A 46 -32.73 3.96 47.04
C THR A 46 -31.88 5.21 46.86
N THR A 47 -32.48 6.35 47.15
CA THR A 47 -31.85 7.67 47.37
C THR A 47 -31.43 7.83 48.84
N VAL A 48 -30.79 8.98 49.16
CA VAL A 48 -30.43 9.54 50.49
C VAL A 48 -28.96 9.26 50.87
N ASN A 49 -28.05 10.20 51.13
CA ASN A 49 -28.12 11.64 51.43
C ASN A 49 -26.79 12.36 51.11
N HIS A 50 -26.90 13.67 50.82
CA HIS A 50 -25.82 14.67 50.83
C HIS A 50 -25.25 14.90 52.24
N LEU A 51 -23.94 15.11 52.34
CA LEU A 51 -23.31 15.96 53.36
C LEU A 51 -22.03 16.57 52.79
N THR A 52 -22.07 17.89 52.60
CA THR A 52 -20.97 18.81 52.32
C THR A 52 -20.15 19.06 53.58
N ASN A 53 -18.82 19.14 53.47
CA ASN A 53 -18.00 20.00 54.34
C ASN A 53 -16.75 20.49 53.58
N HIS A 54 -16.61 21.82 53.53
CA HIS A 54 -15.40 22.53 53.17
C HIS A 54 -14.46 22.58 54.38
N HIS A 55 -13.15 22.35 54.18
CA HIS A 55 -12.09 23.18 54.77
C HIS A 55 -10.74 22.94 54.07
N GLN A 56 -9.91 23.97 54.16
CA GLN A 56 -8.76 24.35 53.34
C GLN A 56 -7.41 23.68 53.72
N LEU A 57 -6.57 23.55 52.68
CA LEU A 57 -5.11 23.71 52.60
C LEU A 57 -4.18 22.92 53.55
N SER A 58 -3.45 21.95 52.97
CA SER A 58 -1.99 21.93 53.07
C SER A 58 -1.35 21.18 51.88
N SER A 59 -0.18 21.66 51.49
CA SER A 59 0.64 21.29 50.34
C SER A 59 1.23 19.88 50.38
N THR A 60 1.01 19.09 49.33
CA THR A 60 1.99 18.11 48.81
C THR A 60 1.76 17.87 47.32
N THR A 61 2.73 18.23 46.50
CA THR A 61 2.80 17.94 45.07
C THR A 61 2.93 16.44 44.83
N ASN A 62 1.87 15.79 44.35
CA ASN A 62 1.94 14.48 43.71
C ASN A 62 1.29 14.55 42.33
N ARG A 63 2.13 14.56 41.29
CA ARG A 63 1.72 14.46 39.89
C ARG A 63 1.25 13.03 39.61
N HIS A 64 -0.05 12.81 39.55
CA HIS A 64 -0.60 11.57 39.00
C HIS A 64 -0.42 11.54 37.48
N ARG A 65 0.39 10.57 37.02
CA ARG A 65 0.43 10.09 35.65
C ARG A 65 -0.91 9.41 35.34
N ILE A 66 -1.61 9.89 34.33
CA ILE A 66 -2.68 9.11 33.67
C ILE A 66 -1.97 8.18 32.69
N THR A 67 -1.70 6.96 33.15
CA THR A 67 -1.27 5.83 32.33
C THR A 67 -2.51 5.33 31.60
N SER A 68 -2.52 5.42 30.27
CA SER A 68 -3.55 4.78 29.45
C SER A 68 -3.42 3.27 29.56
N TYR A 69 -4.47 2.65 30.10
CA TYR A 69 -4.64 1.20 30.19
C TYR A 69 -4.68 0.60 28.77
N PHE A 70 -3.65 -0.17 28.42
CA PHE A 70 -3.79 -1.25 27.45
C PHE A 70 -4.14 -2.51 28.25
N ASN A 71 -5.35 -3.03 28.03
CA ASN A 71 -5.79 -4.28 28.62
C ASN A 71 -5.00 -5.43 28.00
N ASP A 72 -4.25 -6.10 28.87
CA ASP A 72 -3.56 -7.35 28.63
C ASP A 72 -4.43 -8.45 29.25
N SER A 73 -5.23 -9.16 28.44
CA SER A 73 -5.87 -10.42 28.83
C SER A 73 -6.48 -11.13 27.63
N THR A 74 -5.79 -12.14 27.11
CA THR A 74 -6.20 -13.56 27.13
C THR A 74 -5.31 -14.32 26.15
N LEU A 75 -4.24 -14.93 26.66
CA LEU A 75 -3.39 -15.85 25.90
C LEU A 75 -3.05 -17.02 26.82
N ASN A 76 -4.04 -17.90 27.02
CA ASN A 76 -3.85 -19.25 27.51
C ASN A 76 -4.74 -20.15 26.66
N ASP A 77 -4.20 -20.58 25.53
CA ASP A 77 -4.09 -21.99 25.15
C ASP A 77 -3.67 -22.09 23.69
N ILE A 78 -2.58 -22.82 23.45
CA ILE A 78 -2.35 -23.82 22.39
C ILE A 78 -0.84 -24.07 22.29
N ASN A 79 -0.50 -25.32 22.57
CA ASN A 79 0.84 -25.87 22.54
C ASN A 79 1.24 -26.32 21.11
N LYS A 80 2.55 -26.27 20.86
CA LYS A 80 3.34 -26.95 19.80
C LYS A 80 3.16 -26.51 18.34
N PHE A 81 3.98 -25.55 17.89
CA PHE A 81 4.78 -25.63 16.64
C PHE A 81 6.01 -24.69 16.73
N SER A 82 7.06 -24.99 15.96
CA SER A 82 8.46 -24.49 15.99
C SER A 82 8.74 -23.05 16.50
N ASN A 83 9.57 -22.95 17.55
CA ASN A 83 9.86 -21.74 18.34
C ASN A 83 10.91 -20.75 17.78
N LYS A 84 11.45 -20.95 16.56
CA LYS A 84 12.49 -20.06 16.00
C LYS A 84 11.95 -18.97 15.05
N SER A 85 10.92 -19.28 14.25
CA SER A 85 10.31 -18.34 13.29
C SER A 85 9.50 -17.24 13.98
N ILE A 86 8.74 -17.59 15.02
CA ILE A 86 7.95 -16.64 15.83
C ILE A 86 8.86 -15.68 16.59
N ARG A 87 10.03 -16.14 17.05
CA ARG A 87 11.02 -15.28 17.73
C ARG A 87 11.68 -14.28 16.78
N LEU A 88 11.96 -14.69 15.53
CA LEU A 88 12.54 -13.80 14.53
C LEU A 88 11.52 -12.76 14.04
N ALA A 89 10.27 -13.18 13.79
CA ALA A 89 9.18 -12.26 13.46
C ALA A 89 8.95 -11.26 14.60
N LYS A 90 8.84 -11.71 15.85
CA LYS A 90 8.76 -10.83 17.03
C LYS A 90 9.98 -9.90 17.16
N SER A 91 11.19 -10.35 16.84
CA SER A 91 12.37 -9.51 16.89
C SER A 91 12.38 -8.43 15.81
N ILE A 92 11.83 -8.70 14.62
CA ILE A 92 11.71 -7.72 13.53
C ILE A 92 10.58 -6.73 13.84
N THR A 93 9.44 -7.21 14.32
CA THR A 93 8.32 -6.36 14.78
C THR A 93 8.74 -5.47 15.94
N ASN A 94 9.54 -5.97 16.89
CA ASN A 94 10.13 -5.15 17.96
C ASN A 94 11.20 -4.16 17.44
N LEU A 95 11.91 -4.47 16.35
CA LEU A 95 12.84 -3.55 15.69
C LEU A 95 12.11 -2.41 14.97
N LEU A 96 10.88 -2.67 14.51
CA LEU A 96 10.03 -1.73 13.79
C LEU A 96 9.15 -0.88 14.74
N ASN A 97 8.81 -1.39 15.93
CA ASN A 97 7.98 -0.73 16.94
C ASN A 97 8.77 0.00 18.04
N LEU A 98 9.93 0.59 17.73
CA LEU A 98 10.62 1.43 18.70
C LEU A 98 9.82 2.72 18.93
N SER A 99 9.26 2.80 20.13
CA SER A 99 8.51 3.93 20.69
C SER A 99 9.27 5.25 20.54
N ILE A 100 8.52 6.30 20.20
CA ILE A 100 8.98 7.69 20.13
C ILE A 100 9.39 8.13 21.54
N ASP A 101 10.67 7.99 21.88
CA ASP A 101 11.22 8.61 23.08
C ASP A 101 11.23 10.13 22.91
N LYS A 102 10.66 10.85 23.88
CA LYS A 102 10.81 12.32 23.95
C LYS A 102 12.30 12.65 24.03
N PRO A 103 12.84 13.50 23.14
CA PRO A 103 14.25 13.85 23.17
C PRO A 103 14.59 14.56 24.49
N SER A 104 15.66 14.10 25.15
CA SER A 104 16.20 14.80 26.32
C SER A 104 16.64 16.21 25.91
N LEU A 105 16.40 17.20 26.77
CA LEU A 105 16.76 18.61 26.52
C LEU A 105 18.26 18.81 26.21
N LYS A 106 19.10 17.83 26.58
CA LYS A 106 20.54 17.81 26.37
C LYS A 106 20.95 17.41 24.95
N SER A 107 20.14 16.63 24.22
CA SER A 107 20.41 16.26 22.82
C SER A 107 19.97 17.33 21.81
N LEU A 108 19.02 18.19 22.19
CA LEU A 108 18.57 19.35 21.39
C LEU A 108 19.64 20.44 21.24
N LEU A 109 20.66 20.47 22.10
CA LEU A 109 21.71 21.48 22.09
C LEU A 109 22.97 21.04 21.33
N GLN A 110 23.05 19.78 20.88
CA GLN A 110 24.24 19.26 20.22
C GLN A 110 24.13 19.41 18.69
N ARG A 111 24.75 20.50 18.20
CA ARG A 111 24.84 20.96 16.80
C ARG A 111 23.53 21.48 16.19
N PHE A 112 23.12 22.69 16.60
CA PHE A 112 22.26 23.53 15.77
C PHE A 112 22.93 23.74 14.40
N ASN A 113 22.48 22.99 13.39
CA ASN A 113 22.91 23.21 12.02
C ASN A 113 22.08 24.35 11.42
N GLN A 114 22.42 25.58 11.79
CA GLN A 114 21.71 26.81 11.40
C GLN A 114 21.55 26.93 9.87
N ASN A 115 22.47 26.35 9.10
CA ASN A 115 22.42 26.32 7.64
C ASN A 115 21.19 25.59 7.08
N VAL A 116 20.71 24.54 7.76
CA VAL A 116 19.52 23.79 7.31
C VAL A 116 18.26 24.62 7.46
N VAL A 117 18.15 25.35 8.57
CA VAL A 117 17.02 26.27 8.83
C VAL A 117 17.04 27.42 7.83
N VAL A 118 18.20 28.06 7.61
CA VAL A 118 18.34 29.13 6.61
C VAL A 118 17.95 28.64 5.21
N GLN A 119 18.36 27.43 4.83
CA GLN A 119 18.02 26.86 3.53
C GLN A 119 16.51 26.56 3.41
N ALA A 120 15.86 26.08 4.46
CA ALA A 120 14.42 25.87 4.45
C ALA A 120 13.64 27.20 4.43
N ASP A 121 14.03 28.16 5.27
CA ASP A 121 13.38 29.47 5.38
C ASP A 121 13.49 30.26 4.06
N SER A 122 14.62 30.15 3.36
CA SER A 122 14.82 30.78 2.04
C SER A 122 13.83 30.31 0.95
N LYS A 123 13.11 29.20 1.19
CA LYS A 123 12.18 28.60 0.25
C LYS A 123 10.71 28.81 0.58
N LEU A 124 10.39 29.43 1.72
CA LEU A 124 9.00 29.54 2.20
C LEU A 124 8.09 30.25 1.19
N ASP A 125 8.60 31.28 0.51
CA ASP A 125 7.85 32.08 -0.47
C ASP A 125 8.04 31.61 -1.93
N LEU A 126 8.74 30.49 -2.17
CA LEU A 126 8.99 29.98 -3.51
C LEU A 126 7.90 28.97 -3.94
N PRO A 127 7.58 28.91 -5.25
CA PRO A 127 6.66 27.89 -5.76
C PRO A 127 7.17 26.47 -5.44
N THR A 128 6.26 25.63 -4.95
CA THR A 128 6.56 24.23 -4.56
C THR A 128 6.61 23.25 -5.72
N SER A 129 6.42 23.74 -6.95
CA SER A 129 6.44 22.93 -8.16
C SER A 129 7.33 23.56 -9.22
N SER A 130 8.08 22.72 -9.93
CA SER A 130 8.78 23.12 -11.15
C SER A 130 7.80 23.61 -12.23
N PRO A 131 8.27 24.31 -13.29
CA PRO A 131 7.46 24.61 -14.47
C PRO A 131 6.95 23.34 -15.18
N LYS A 132 5.78 23.44 -15.82
CA LYS A 132 5.22 22.40 -16.70
C LYS A 132 5.73 22.63 -18.12
N GLU A 133 6.75 21.88 -18.50
CA GLU A 133 7.28 21.92 -19.86
C GLU A 133 6.50 20.97 -20.78
N ASP A 134 6.47 21.31 -22.08
CA ASP A 134 5.96 20.43 -23.12
C ASP A 134 6.96 19.29 -23.34
N ILE A 135 6.49 18.06 -23.15
CA ILE A 135 7.29 16.84 -23.29
C ILE A 135 6.75 15.95 -24.40
N SER A 136 5.88 16.46 -25.26
CA SER A 136 5.20 15.72 -26.34
C SER A 136 6.17 15.08 -27.34
N THR A 137 7.38 15.61 -27.52
CA THR A 137 8.39 15.02 -28.40
C THR A 137 9.29 14.00 -27.68
N LEU A 138 9.40 14.11 -26.35
CA LEU A 138 10.28 13.29 -25.50
C LEU A 138 9.52 12.21 -24.72
N TRP A 139 8.21 12.13 -24.88
CA TRP A 139 7.38 11.34 -24.01
C TRP A 139 7.75 9.86 -23.99
N ARG A 140 8.13 9.29 -25.14
CA ARG A 140 8.53 7.87 -25.23
C ARG A 140 9.80 7.60 -24.40
N GLN A 141 10.74 8.54 -24.37
CA GLN A 141 11.96 8.42 -23.56
C GLN A 141 11.62 8.51 -22.07
N ILE A 142 10.78 9.49 -21.69
CA ILE A 142 10.29 9.66 -20.31
C ILE A 142 9.46 8.45 -19.85
N HIS A 143 8.73 7.82 -20.76
CA HIS A 143 7.92 6.61 -20.51
C HIS A 143 8.76 5.31 -20.51
N GLY A 144 10.08 5.40 -20.73
CA GLY A 144 11.01 4.29 -20.58
C GLY A 144 11.40 3.58 -21.88
N GLY A 145 11.17 4.19 -23.04
CA GLY A 145 11.46 3.59 -24.35
C GLY A 145 12.89 3.02 -24.49
N SER A 146 13.86 3.65 -23.84
CA SER A 146 15.27 3.21 -23.77
C SER A 146 15.67 2.81 -22.34
N ASP A 147 14.74 2.28 -21.55
CA ASP A 147 14.96 1.87 -20.15
C ASP A 147 15.60 2.97 -19.28
N TRP A 148 15.26 4.23 -19.61
CA TRP A 148 15.79 5.46 -18.99
C TRP A 148 17.32 5.58 -19.00
N GLU A 149 17.98 4.95 -19.96
CA GLU A 149 19.43 5.10 -20.18
C GLU A 149 19.81 6.59 -20.27
N ASN A 150 20.84 6.99 -19.54
CA ASN A 150 21.32 8.38 -19.44
C ASN A 150 20.31 9.41 -18.89
N LEU A 151 19.17 8.98 -18.35
CA LEU A 151 18.18 9.88 -17.73
C LEU A 151 18.14 9.80 -16.19
N LEU A 152 18.78 8.79 -15.59
CA LEU A 152 18.72 8.53 -14.15
C LEU A 152 19.93 9.04 -13.36
N ASP A 153 21.11 9.13 -13.98
CA ASP A 153 22.35 9.55 -13.33
C ASP A 153 23.27 10.31 -14.31
N PRO A 154 23.16 11.66 -14.42
CA PRO A 154 22.32 12.54 -13.62
C PRO A 154 20.81 12.42 -13.95
N LEU A 155 19.96 12.65 -12.94
CA LEU A 155 18.51 12.58 -13.08
C LEU A 155 17.98 13.77 -13.89
N HIS A 156 17.51 13.49 -15.10
CA HIS A 156 16.95 14.48 -16.02
C HIS A 156 15.77 15.22 -15.37
N HIS A 157 15.73 16.55 -15.49
CA HIS A 157 14.75 17.39 -14.79
C HIS A 157 13.30 17.11 -15.21
N LEU A 158 13.04 16.88 -16.50
CA LEU A 158 11.71 16.46 -16.98
C LEU A 158 11.28 15.11 -16.40
N LEU A 159 12.19 14.13 -16.35
CA LEU A 159 11.90 12.82 -15.78
C LEU A 159 11.62 12.92 -14.27
N ARG A 160 12.42 13.69 -13.53
CA ARG A 160 12.18 13.98 -12.10
C ARG A 160 10.76 14.49 -11.85
N ARG A 161 10.30 15.45 -12.66
CA ARG A 161 8.96 16.02 -12.56
C ARG A 161 7.89 14.94 -12.72
N GLU A 162 8.01 14.10 -13.74
CA GLU A 162 7.02 13.05 -14.02
C GLU A 162 7.06 11.94 -12.96
N ILE A 163 8.24 11.54 -12.48
CA ILE A 163 8.36 10.61 -11.34
C ILE A 163 7.65 11.19 -10.11
N ILE A 164 7.86 12.46 -9.78
CA ILE A 164 7.17 13.11 -8.66
C ILE A 164 5.65 13.11 -8.88
N LYS A 165 5.16 13.42 -10.09
CA LYS A 165 3.73 13.38 -10.42
C LYS A 165 3.11 12.01 -10.13
N TYR A 166 3.70 10.93 -10.66
CA TYR A 166 3.20 9.58 -10.43
C TYR A 166 3.36 9.15 -8.96
N GLY A 167 4.39 9.63 -8.27
CA GLY A 167 4.55 9.45 -6.83
C GLY A 167 3.49 10.18 -5.99
N GLU A 168 3.09 11.39 -6.38
CA GLU A 168 1.96 12.09 -5.76
C GLU A 168 0.64 11.35 -5.99
N PHE A 169 0.45 10.71 -7.14
CA PHE A 169 -0.70 9.83 -7.38
C PHE A 169 -0.70 8.59 -6.49
N ALA A 170 0.47 8.01 -6.21
CA ALA A 170 0.59 6.95 -5.21
C ALA A 170 0.31 7.47 -3.79
N GLN A 171 0.85 8.62 -3.39
CA GLN A 171 0.59 9.26 -2.09
C GLN A 171 -0.89 9.60 -1.90
N ALA A 172 -1.58 10.04 -2.96
CA ALA A 172 -3.01 10.35 -2.95
C ALA A 172 -3.86 9.17 -2.43
N THR A 173 -3.39 7.93 -2.66
CA THR A 173 -4.09 6.74 -2.14
C THR A 173 -4.03 6.62 -0.63
N TYR A 174 -2.99 7.14 0.04
CA TYR A 174 -2.94 7.18 1.49
C TYR A 174 -3.77 8.35 2.02
N ASP A 175 -3.66 9.52 1.39
CA ASP A 175 -4.33 10.74 1.84
C ASP A 175 -5.86 10.66 1.77
N ALA A 176 -6.37 9.90 0.81
CA ALA A 176 -7.80 9.71 0.59
C ALA A 176 -8.37 8.49 1.30
N PHE A 177 -7.56 7.65 1.94
CA PHE A 177 -8.06 6.44 2.56
C PHE A 177 -8.55 6.70 3.99
N ASP A 178 -9.71 6.14 4.34
CA ASP A 178 -10.31 6.26 5.67
C ASP A 178 -9.69 5.21 6.62
N PHE A 179 -8.66 5.64 7.37
CA PHE A 179 -7.99 4.85 8.41
C PHE A 179 -8.68 4.91 9.78
N ASP A 180 -9.76 5.69 9.94
CA ASP A 180 -10.40 5.83 11.24
C ASP A 180 -11.24 4.58 11.54
N SER A 181 -10.75 3.71 12.42
CA SER A 181 -11.45 2.50 12.85
C SER A 181 -12.79 2.78 13.56
N PHE A 182 -13.04 4.02 14.01
CA PHE A 182 -14.36 4.43 14.51
C PHE A 182 -15.33 4.84 13.40
N SER A 183 -14.87 4.93 12.15
CA SER A 183 -15.66 5.26 10.97
C SER A 183 -16.48 4.06 10.52
N GLU A 184 -17.77 4.25 10.25
CA GLU A 184 -18.61 3.27 9.56
C GLU A 184 -18.12 2.99 8.11
N TYR A 185 -17.27 3.89 7.58
CA TYR A 185 -16.66 3.83 6.25
C TYR A 185 -15.15 3.52 6.29
N CYS A 186 -14.61 3.10 7.44
CA CYS A 186 -13.22 2.66 7.59
C CYS A 186 -12.88 1.62 6.51
N GLY A 187 -11.80 1.82 5.76
CA GLY A 187 -11.47 0.94 4.65
C GLY A 187 -11.79 1.49 3.26
N SER A 188 -12.51 2.62 3.18
CA SER A 188 -12.95 3.22 1.91
C SER A 188 -12.19 4.49 1.54
N CYS A 189 -12.44 5.02 0.34
CA CYS A 189 -12.00 6.37 -0.04
C CYS A 189 -12.88 7.44 0.63
N LEU A 190 -12.29 8.50 1.17
CA LEU A 190 -12.92 9.65 1.82
C LEU A 190 -13.68 10.56 0.85
N TYR A 191 -13.31 10.53 -0.44
CA TYR A 191 -13.81 11.47 -1.44
C TYR A 191 -14.43 10.73 -2.62
N ASN A 192 -15.45 11.31 -3.23
CA ASN A 192 -15.97 10.86 -4.51
C ASN A 192 -14.99 11.11 -5.67
N GLN A 193 -15.19 10.41 -6.78
CA GLN A 193 -14.27 10.41 -7.93
C GLN A 193 -14.08 11.81 -8.53
N GLN A 194 -15.15 12.60 -8.63
CA GLN A 194 -15.13 13.92 -9.27
C GLN A 194 -14.38 14.96 -8.42
N SER A 195 -14.49 14.86 -7.10
CA SER A 195 -13.83 15.79 -6.18
C SER A 195 -12.43 15.32 -5.73
N PHE A 196 -12.05 14.07 -6.03
CA PHE A 196 -10.83 13.42 -5.53
C PHE A 196 -9.57 14.29 -5.66
N PHE A 197 -9.19 14.68 -6.87
CA PHE A 197 -7.97 15.48 -7.08
C PHE A 197 -8.12 16.91 -6.56
N ASN A 198 -9.33 17.47 -6.49
CA ASN A 198 -9.57 18.79 -5.92
C ASN A 198 -9.29 18.79 -4.41
N LYS A 199 -9.91 17.83 -3.70
CA LYS A 199 -9.80 17.68 -2.24
C LYS A 199 -8.37 17.40 -1.79
N LEU A 200 -7.57 16.79 -2.66
CA LEU A 200 -6.15 16.47 -2.42
C LEU A 200 -5.17 17.53 -2.93
N GLY A 201 -5.64 18.61 -3.59
CA GLY A 201 -4.75 19.63 -4.15
C GLY A 201 -3.91 19.16 -5.36
N LEU A 202 -4.40 18.15 -6.08
CA LEU A 202 -3.73 17.50 -7.20
C LEU A 202 -4.34 17.83 -8.57
N GLN A 203 -5.36 18.69 -8.64
CA GLN A 203 -5.93 19.20 -9.91
C GLN A 203 -4.88 19.78 -10.85
N LYS A 204 -3.79 20.34 -10.29
CA LYS A 204 -2.64 20.85 -11.05
C LYS A 204 -2.06 19.85 -12.04
N HIS A 205 -2.31 18.55 -11.88
CA HIS A 205 -1.79 17.52 -12.80
C HIS A 205 -2.62 17.32 -14.06
N GLY A 206 -3.88 17.78 -14.09
CA GLY A 206 -4.76 17.64 -15.27
C GLY A 206 -5.18 16.20 -15.55
N TYR A 207 -5.70 15.51 -14.53
CA TYR A 207 -6.23 14.15 -14.64
C TYR A 207 -7.61 14.07 -13.98
N ASP A 208 -8.46 13.19 -14.49
CA ASP A 208 -9.78 12.88 -13.94
C ASP A 208 -9.85 11.42 -13.50
N VAL A 209 -10.35 11.15 -12.30
CA VAL A 209 -10.62 9.78 -11.85
C VAL A 209 -11.83 9.23 -12.59
N ARG A 210 -11.70 8.02 -13.14
CA ARG A 210 -12.77 7.33 -13.88
C ARG A 210 -13.33 6.11 -13.15
N ARG A 211 -12.50 5.44 -12.33
CA ARG A 211 -12.93 4.25 -11.60
C ARG A 211 -12.18 4.11 -10.29
N TYR A 212 -12.89 3.67 -9.25
CA TYR A 212 -12.30 3.17 -8.02
C TYR A 212 -12.16 1.66 -8.07
N VAL A 213 -11.08 1.19 -7.44
CA VAL A 213 -10.72 -0.22 -7.40
C VAL A 213 -10.84 -0.70 -5.97
N TYR A 214 -11.53 -1.82 -5.79
CA TYR A 214 -11.68 -2.46 -4.49
C TYR A 214 -11.01 -3.83 -4.52
N ALA A 215 -10.40 -4.23 -3.41
CA ALA A 215 -9.76 -5.53 -3.28
C ALA A 215 -10.22 -6.22 -1.99
N MET A 216 -10.21 -7.55 -2.04
CA MET A 216 -10.40 -8.43 -0.90
C MET A 216 -9.29 -9.49 -0.89
N SER A 217 -9.22 -10.28 0.18
CA SER A 217 -8.41 -11.49 0.23
C SER A 217 -9.28 -12.67 0.65
N GLN A 218 -9.11 -13.82 0.00
CA GLN A 218 -9.85 -15.06 0.31
C GLN A 218 -9.26 -15.85 1.49
N TYR A 219 -8.04 -15.52 1.93
CA TYR A 219 -7.42 -16.13 3.10
C TYR A 219 -7.92 -15.46 4.40
N GLU A 220 -7.54 -15.98 5.58
CA GLU A 220 -7.83 -15.32 6.86
C GLU A 220 -7.62 -13.81 6.72
N ILE A 221 -8.61 -13.03 7.16
CA ILE A 221 -8.70 -11.60 6.83
C ILE A 221 -7.37 -10.94 7.18
N PRO A 222 -6.60 -10.46 6.19
CA PRO A 222 -5.26 -9.94 6.43
C PRO A 222 -5.30 -8.80 7.44
N ARG A 223 -4.31 -8.70 8.32
CA ARG A 223 -4.29 -7.71 9.41
C ARG A 223 -4.25 -6.27 8.89
N TRP A 224 -3.69 -6.06 7.70
CA TRP A 224 -3.69 -4.77 7.02
C TRP A 224 -5.07 -4.36 6.46
N LEU A 225 -6.05 -5.26 6.41
CA LEU A 225 -7.41 -4.91 6.02
C LEU A 225 -8.05 -4.12 7.16
N GLU A 226 -8.03 -2.79 7.02
CA GLU A 226 -8.66 -1.86 7.94
C GLU A 226 -10.14 -2.15 8.14
N LYS A 227 -10.57 -2.15 9.40
CA LYS A 227 -11.94 -2.49 9.81
C LYS A 227 -12.52 -1.42 10.71
N SER A 228 -13.83 -1.24 10.57
CA SER A 228 -14.60 -0.50 11.55
C SER A 228 -14.79 -1.31 12.83
N TYR A 229 -14.72 -0.65 13.98
CA TYR A 229 -15.19 -1.19 15.26
C TYR A 229 -16.72 -1.14 15.39
N VAL A 230 -17.41 -0.51 14.44
CA VAL A 230 -18.87 -0.40 14.42
C VAL A 230 -19.49 -1.64 13.79
N ALA A 231 -20.59 -2.14 14.37
CA ALA A 231 -21.27 -3.35 13.90
C ALA A 231 -21.82 -3.21 12.46
N ASP A 232 -22.30 -2.01 12.12
CA ASP A 232 -22.77 -1.63 10.79
C ASP A 232 -21.65 -0.94 10.00
N THR A 233 -20.79 -1.75 9.36
CA THR A 233 -19.72 -1.28 8.46
C THR A 233 -20.17 -1.28 7.00
N TRP A 234 -19.62 -0.38 6.18
CA TRP A 234 -19.87 -0.32 4.74
C TRP A 234 -19.47 -1.61 3.99
N SER A 235 -18.41 -2.28 4.46
CA SER A 235 -17.91 -3.56 3.98
C SER A 235 -17.22 -4.34 5.10
N LYS A 236 -17.29 -5.68 5.07
CA LYS A 236 -16.66 -6.56 6.07
C LYS A 236 -15.35 -7.18 5.58
N ASP A 237 -15.11 -7.09 4.28
CA ASP A 237 -14.14 -7.93 3.57
C ASP A 237 -13.48 -7.24 2.36
N SER A 238 -13.87 -6.00 2.06
CA SER A 238 -13.32 -5.21 0.95
C SER A 238 -12.76 -3.89 1.44
N ASN A 239 -11.59 -3.51 0.93
CA ASN A 239 -11.06 -2.15 1.07
C ASN A 239 -10.89 -1.51 -0.31
N TRP A 240 -10.98 -0.18 -0.33
CA TRP A 240 -10.52 0.61 -1.46
C TRP A 240 -9.01 0.45 -1.64
N MET A 241 -8.60 0.09 -2.85
CA MET A 241 -7.23 -0.31 -3.17
C MET A 241 -6.58 0.58 -4.23
N GLY A 242 -7.30 1.57 -4.76
CA GLY A 242 -6.74 2.50 -5.73
C GLY A 242 -7.77 3.02 -6.72
N TYR A 243 -7.26 3.57 -7.81
CA TYR A 243 -8.10 4.20 -8.82
C TYR A 243 -7.49 4.15 -10.22
N VAL A 244 -8.35 4.27 -11.22
CA VAL A 244 -8.01 4.53 -12.62
C VAL A 244 -8.34 5.98 -12.92
N ALA A 245 -7.38 6.71 -13.50
CA ALA A 245 -7.53 8.09 -13.93
C ALA A 245 -7.06 8.27 -15.38
N VAL A 246 -7.46 9.36 -16.01
CA VAL A 246 -7.03 9.70 -17.37
C VAL A 246 -6.68 11.18 -17.46
N SER A 247 -5.63 11.50 -18.19
CA SER A 247 -5.23 12.87 -18.48
C SER A 247 -6.34 13.63 -19.20
N ASP A 248 -6.52 14.91 -18.87
CA ASP A 248 -7.38 15.84 -19.59
C ASP A 248 -6.74 16.27 -20.92
N ASP A 249 -7.46 17.06 -21.72
CA ASP A 249 -6.98 17.50 -23.04
C ASP A 249 -5.77 18.44 -22.97
N VAL A 250 -5.63 19.21 -21.88
CA VAL A 250 -4.51 20.13 -21.70
C VAL A 250 -3.23 19.35 -21.39
N GLU A 251 -3.31 18.43 -20.44
CA GLU A 251 -2.20 17.56 -20.07
C GLU A 251 -1.85 16.61 -21.23
N THR A 252 -2.85 16.06 -21.93
CA THR A 252 -2.66 15.21 -23.13
C THR A 252 -1.83 15.92 -24.21
N ARG A 253 -2.13 17.19 -24.49
CA ARG A 253 -1.33 18.00 -25.42
C ARG A 253 0.09 18.19 -24.91
N ARG A 254 0.26 18.55 -23.63
CA ARG A 254 1.58 18.76 -23.01
C ARG A 254 2.46 17.50 -23.06
N ILE A 255 1.87 16.32 -22.88
CA ILE A 255 2.63 15.06 -22.81
C ILE A 255 2.63 14.27 -24.12
N GLY A 256 1.95 14.76 -25.17
CA GLY A 256 1.89 14.19 -26.52
C GLY A 256 1.10 12.89 -26.67
N ARG A 257 0.29 12.50 -25.67
CA ARG A 257 -0.52 11.27 -25.68
C ARG A 257 -1.61 11.32 -24.61
N ARG A 258 -2.67 10.54 -24.79
CA ARG A 258 -3.65 10.26 -23.74
C ARG A 258 -3.06 9.24 -22.77
N ASP A 259 -2.63 9.71 -21.61
CA ASP A 259 -2.12 8.85 -20.55
C ASP A 259 -3.27 8.38 -19.65
N VAL A 260 -3.45 7.07 -19.59
CA VAL A 260 -4.31 6.38 -18.60
C VAL A 260 -3.43 5.96 -17.44
N VAL A 261 -3.81 6.34 -16.22
CA VAL A 261 -3.08 6.04 -15.00
C VAL A 261 -3.83 5.06 -14.14
N VAL A 262 -3.13 4.06 -13.61
CA VAL A 262 -3.64 3.23 -12.52
C VAL A 262 -2.75 3.42 -11.30
N ALA A 263 -3.33 3.91 -10.21
CA ALA A 263 -2.61 4.13 -8.96
C ALA A 263 -3.09 3.11 -7.91
N TRP A 264 -2.18 2.23 -7.49
CA TRP A 264 -2.43 1.20 -6.50
C TRP A 264 -1.97 1.65 -5.11
N ARG A 265 -2.85 1.48 -4.13
CA ARG A 265 -2.58 1.74 -2.72
C ARG A 265 -1.66 0.67 -2.14
N GLY A 266 -0.73 1.07 -1.28
CA GLY A 266 0.03 0.14 -0.45
C GLY A 266 -0.64 -0.13 0.91
N THR A 267 0.13 -0.68 1.85
CA THR A 267 -0.32 -0.84 3.24
C THR A 267 0.22 0.28 4.12
N VAL A 268 -0.48 0.57 5.22
CA VAL A 268 -0.06 1.59 6.21
C VAL A 268 1.15 1.13 7.00
N LEU A 269 1.14 -0.15 7.40
CA LEU A 269 2.17 -0.76 8.22
C LEU A 269 2.84 -1.88 7.43
N PRO A 270 4.08 -1.64 6.95
CA PRO A 270 4.83 -2.66 6.24
C PRO A 270 5.11 -3.93 7.05
N SER A 271 5.15 -3.81 8.39
CA SER A 271 5.30 -4.95 9.29
C SER A 271 4.12 -5.92 9.21
N GLU A 272 2.89 -5.40 9.09
CA GLU A 272 1.67 -6.22 9.06
C GLU A 272 1.56 -7.01 7.76
N TRP A 273 1.96 -6.42 6.61
CA TRP A 273 2.00 -7.17 5.35
C TRP A 273 2.97 -8.34 5.44
N TYR A 274 4.11 -8.14 6.10
CA TYR A 274 5.17 -9.13 6.15
C TYR A 274 4.83 -10.35 6.99
N GLU A 275 4.12 -10.15 8.10
CA GLU A 275 3.62 -11.26 8.92
C GLU A 275 2.59 -12.11 8.16
N ASP A 276 1.80 -11.49 7.28
CA ASP A 276 0.72 -12.14 6.52
C ASP A 276 1.20 -12.79 5.21
N MET A 277 2.39 -12.44 4.71
CA MET A 277 2.92 -13.00 3.46
C MET A 277 3.48 -14.41 3.65
N GLN A 278 2.90 -15.34 2.91
CA GLN A 278 3.15 -16.78 3.04
C GLN A 278 4.49 -17.20 2.40
N ARG A 279 5.16 -16.28 1.68
CA ARG A 279 6.43 -16.49 0.93
C ARG A 279 6.35 -17.56 -0.15
N ASP A 280 5.16 -18.07 -0.43
CA ASP A 280 4.91 -19.04 -1.47
C ASP A 280 4.82 -18.34 -2.84
N LEU A 281 5.50 -18.92 -3.82
CA LEU A 281 5.39 -18.53 -5.22
C LEU A 281 4.24 -19.32 -5.87
N GLU A 282 3.27 -18.61 -6.44
CA GLU A 282 2.17 -19.20 -7.21
C GLU A 282 2.37 -18.96 -8.72
N PRO A 283 2.05 -19.95 -9.57
CA PRO A 283 2.09 -19.79 -11.03
C PRO A 283 1.22 -18.63 -11.51
N LEU A 284 1.76 -17.86 -12.45
CA LEU A 284 1.05 -16.80 -13.17
C LEU A 284 1.01 -17.15 -14.66
N GLY A 285 -0.19 -17.40 -15.20
CA GLY A 285 -0.35 -17.82 -16.60
C GLY A 285 0.03 -19.28 -16.84
N HIS A 286 0.46 -19.59 -18.06
CA HIS A 286 0.76 -20.97 -18.52
C HIS A 286 2.26 -21.29 -18.60
N GLY A 287 3.13 -20.39 -18.15
CA GLY A 287 4.58 -20.51 -18.24
C GLY A 287 5.26 -20.81 -16.89
N GLU A 288 6.56 -20.50 -16.84
CA GLU A 288 7.39 -20.65 -15.63
C GLU A 288 7.31 -19.42 -14.70
N ALA A 289 6.62 -18.36 -15.13
CA ALA A 289 6.39 -17.18 -14.34
C ALA A 289 5.63 -17.53 -13.06
N LYS A 290 6.23 -17.19 -11.92
CA LYS A 290 5.62 -17.33 -10.60
C LYS A 290 5.73 -16.02 -9.84
N VAL A 291 4.71 -15.70 -9.07
CA VAL A 291 4.60 -14.47 -8.28
C VAL A 291 4.24 -14.78 -6.85
N GLU A 292 4.46 -13.84 -5.94
CA GLU A 292 4.11 -14.04 -4.55
C GLU A 292 2.59 -14.16 -4.37
N ARG A 293 2.21 -15.22 -3.65
CA ARG A 293 0.84 -15.65 -3.42
C ARG A 293 -0.06 -14.58 -2.79
N GLY A 294 0.43 -13.88 -1.77
CA GLY A 294 -0.30 -12.80 -1.12
C GLY A 294 -0.65 -11.67 -2.08
N PHE A 295 0.32 -11.23 -2.90
CA PHE A 295 0.06 -10.21 -3.93
C PHE A 295 -0.97 -10.68 -4.95
N LEU A 296 -0.83 -11.92 -5.45
CA LEU A 296 -1.76 -12.48 -6.42
C LEU A 296 -3.16 -12.64 -5.81
N SER A 297 -3.26 -13.06 -4.55
CA SER A 297 -4.51 -13.19 -3.82
C SER A 297 -5.25 -11.87 -3.74
N ILE A 298 -4.58 -10.77 -3.35
CA ILE A 298 -5.19 -9.44 -3.31
C ILE A 298 -5.67 -9.01 -4.70
N TYR A 299 -4.88 -9.30 -5.73
CA TYR A 299 -5.17 -8.88 -7.10
C TYR A 299 -6.34 -9.66 -7.74
N LYS A 300 -6.45 -10.97 -7.47
CA LYS A 300 -7.39 -11.90 -8.15
C LYS A 300 -8.56 -12.39 -7.30
N SER A 301 -8.54 -12.19 -5.98
CA SER A 301 -9.64 -12.63 -5.10
C SER A 301 -10.95 -11.92 -5.44
N LYS A 302 -12.02 -12.71 -5.47
CA LYS A 302 -13.40 -12.25 -5.61
C LYS A 302 -14.36 -13.16 -4.88
N ARG A 303 -15.54 -12.64 -4.56
CA ARG A 303 -16.62 -13.42 -3.95
C ARG A 303 -17.97 -12.79 -4.33
N VAL A 304 -18.82 -13.61 -4.94
CA VAL A 304 -20.12 -13.19 -5.50
C VAL A 304 -21.06 -12.58 -4.44
N THR A 305 -20.92 -13.00 -3.18
CA THR A 305 -21.75 -12.49 -2.08
C THR A 305 -21.33 -11.12 -1.57
N THR A 306 -20.22 -10.57 -2.05
CA THR A 306 -19.67 -9.28 -1.58
C THR A 306 -20.22 -8.14 -2.42
N ARG A 307 -20.38 -6.96 -1.82
CA ARG A 307 -20.92 -5.81 -2.53
C ARG A 307 -19.90 -5.18 -3.49
N TYR A 308 -18.62 -5.17 -3.13
CA TYR A 308 -17.57 -4.43 -3.86
C TYR A 308 -16.57 -5.32 -4.60
N ASN A 309 -16.57 -6.64 -4.32
CA ASN A 309 -15.65 -7.60 -4.93
C ASN A 309 -16.38 -8.81 -5.54
N LYS A 310 -17.56 -8.58 -6.15
CA LYS A 310 -18.19 -9.57 -7.04
C LYS A 310 -17.22 -9.98 -8.15
N THR A 311 -16.52 -8.99 -8.67
CA THR A 311 -15.38 -9.09 -9.58
C THR A 311 -14.09 -8.74 -8.82
N SER A 312 -12.98 -9.33 -9.24
CA SER A 312 -11.67 -9.11 -8.59
C SER A 312 -11.15 -7.70 -8.85
N ALA A 313 -10.14 -7.25 -8.10
CA ALA A 313 -9.48 -5.97 -8.37
C ALA A 313 -8.90 -5.92 -9.80
N SER A 314 -8.33 -7.04 -10.24
CA SER A 314 -7.92 -7.29 -11.63
C SER A 314 -9.08 -7.09 -12.62
N ASP A 315 -10.20 -7.78 -12.44
CA ASP A 315 -11.37 -7.68 -13.34
C ASP A 315 -11.87 -6.21 -13.42
N GLN A 316 -11.92 -5.49 -12.29
CA GLN A 316 -12.35 -4.10 -12.22
C GLN A 316 -11.44 -3.16 -13.00
N VAL A 317 -10.12 -3.27 -12.82
CA VAL A 317 -9.15 -2.42 -13.53
C VAL A 317 -9.09 -2.75 -15.01
N MET A 318 -9.00 -4.03 -15.35
CA MET A 318 -8.86 -4.46 -16.75
C MET A 318 -10.10 -4.14 -17.57
N GLY A 319 -11.30 -4.24 -16.98
CA GLY A 319 -12.54 -3.80 -17.62
C GLY A 319 -12.51 -2.30 -17.96
N GLU A 320 -12.10 -1.47 -17.01
CA GLU A 320 -12.01 -0.02 -17.22
C GLU A 320 -10.90 0.35 -18.22
N LEU A 321 -9.74 -0.31 -18.15
CA LEU A 321 -8.66 -0.12 -19.13
C LEU A 321 -9.13 -0.45 -20.54
N LYS A 322 -9.86 -1.57 -20.73
CA LYS A 322 -10.43 -1.94 -22.02
C LYS A 322 -11.37 -0.86 -22.55
N ARG A 323 -12.23 -0.31 -21.69
CA ARG A 323 -13.18 0.77 -22.04
C ARG A 323 -12.44 2.04 -22.48
N LEU A 324 -11.50 2.52 -21.67
CA LEU A 324 -10.76 3.76 -21.94
C LEU A 324 -9.84 3.62 -23.16
N VAL A 325 -9.06 2.54 -23.26
CA VAL A 325 -8.15 2.32 -24.39
C VAL A 325 -8.92 2.22 -25.70
N LYS A 326 -10.05 1.51 -25.73
CA LYS A 326 -10.93 1.46 -26.91
C LYS A 326 -11.43 2.85 -27.28
N PHE A 327 -12.04 3.56 -26.32
CA PHE A 327 -12.64 4.87 -26.54
C PHE A 327 -11.67 5.90 -27.14
N TYR A 328 -10.45 6.01 -26.60
CA TYR A 328 -9.48 7.00 -27.09
C TYR A 328 -8.79 6.58 -28.39
N LYS A 329 -8.55 5.27 -28.61
CA LYS A 329 -8.00 4.79 -29.89
C LYS A 329 -8.98 4.99 -31.04
N GLU A 330 -10.29 4.78 -30.81
CA GLU A 330 -11.33 5.04 -31.82
C GLU A 330 -11.42 6.52 -32.22
N ARG A 331 -10.98 7.43 -31.33
CA ARG A 331 -10.84 8.87 -31.60
C ARG A 331 -9.54 9.25 -32.30
N GLY A 332 -8.69 8.27 -32.62
CA GLY A 332 -7.39 8.49 -33.26
C GLY A 332 -6.32 9.05 -32.31
N GLU A 333 -6.52 8.95 -30.99
CA GLU A 333 -5.54 9.43 -30.02
C GLU A 333 -4.46 8.37 -29.76
N GLU A 334 -3.20 8.82 -29.63
CA GLU A 334 -2.11 7.97 -29.10
C GLU A 334 -2.37 7.74 -27.61
N VAL A 335 -2.42 6.48 -27.17
CA VAL A 335 -2.74 6.11 -25.78
C VAL A 335 -1.55 5.42 -25.13
N SER A 336 -1.26 5.77 -23.87
CA SER A 336 -0.32 5.04 -23.01
C SER A 336 -0.96 4.61 -21.69
N LEU A 337 -0.40 3.58 -21.06
CA LEU A 337 -0.74 3.17 -19.71
C LEU A 337 0.45 3.42 -18.78
N THR A 338 0.22 4.19 -17.73
CA THR A 338 1.19 4.36 -16.64
C THR A 338 0.63 3.81 -15.34
N ILE A 339 1.33 2.88 -14.71
CA ILE A 339 0.88 2.22 -13.49
C ILE A 339 1.82 2.62 -12.36
N THR A 340 1.29 3.03 -11.23
CA THR A 340 2.10 3.49 -10.11
C THR A 340 1.60 2.94 -8.77
N GLY A 341 2.51 2.86 -7.81
CA GLY A 341 2.20 2.41 -6.47
C GLY A 341 3.42 2.44 -5.56
N HIS A 342 3.14 2.58 -4.27
CA HIS A 342 4.14 2.52 -3.22
C HIS A 342 3.99 1.23 -2.40
N SER A 343 5.11 0.64 -1.96
CA SER A 343 5.11 -0.59 -1.15
C SER A 343 4.34 -1.72 -1.84
N LEU A 344 3.36 -2.35 -1.17
CA LEU A 344 2.42 -3.31 -1.76
C LEU A 344 1.81 -2.81 -3.09
N GLY A 345 1.47 -1.52 -3.20
CA GLY A 345 0.90 -0.95 -4.42
C GLY A 345 1.83 -1.09 -5.62
N GLY A 346 3.15 -1.02 -5.41
CA GLY A 346 4.12 -1.25 -6.47
C GLY A 346 4.19 -2.72 -6.92
N ALA A 347 3.91 -3.66 -6.02
CA ALA A 347 3.79 -5.07 -6.39
C ALA A 347 2.54 -5.33 -7.24
N LEU A 348 1.39 -4.78 -6.81
CA LEU A 348 0.14 -4.84 -7.58
C LEU A 348 0.27 -4.16 -8.95
N ALA A 349 1.06 -3.08 -9.03
CA ALA A 349 1.34 -2.40 -10.28
C ALA A 349 2.02 -3.31 -11.32
N LEU A 350 2.98 -4.14 -10.90
CA LEU A 350 3.65 -5.10 -11.80
C LEU A 350 2.71 -6.24 -12.24
N LEU A 351 1.87 -6.76 -11.34
CA LEU A 351 0.84 -7.75 -11.70
C LEU A 351 -0.16 -7.18 -12.71
N ASN A 352 -0.56 -5.92 -12.52
CA ASN A 352 -1.46 -5.23 -13.42
C ASN A 352 -0.81 -4.95 -14.79
N ALA A 353 0.47 -4.57 -14.82
CA ALA A 353 1.21 -4.39 -16.06
C ALA A 353 1.33 -5.69 -16.86
N TYR A 354 1.59 -6.82 -16.18
CA TYR A 354 1.64 -8.13 -16.81
C TYR A 354 0.33 -8.45 -17.54
N GLU A 355 -0.80 -8.32 -16.86
CA GLU A 355 -2.11 -8.59 -17.45
C GLU A 355 -2.47 -7.60 -18.56
N ALA A 356 -2.18 -6.31 -18.37
CA ALA A 356 -2.36 -5.27 -19.39
C ALA A 356 -1.55 -5.56 -20.65
N SER A 357 -0.32 -6.05 -20.53
CA SER A 357 0.54 -6.35 -21.67
C SER A 357 0.06 -7.57 -22.48
N ILE A 358 -0.69 -8.49 -21.86
CA ILE A 358 -1.35 -9.58 -22.57
C ILE A 358 -2.59 -9.06 -23.31
N MET A 359 -3.39 -8.22 -22.66
CA MET A 359 -4.62 -7.68 -23.25
C MET A 359 -4.35 -6.65 -24.35
N PHE A 360 -3.28 -5.87 -24.22
CA PHE A 360 -2.92 -4.79 -25.14
C PHE A 360 -1.46 -4.90 -25.60
N PRO A 361 -1.11 -5.85 -26.49
CA PRO A 361 0.28 -6.12 -26.87
C PRO A 361 1.04 -4.93 -27.50
N THR A 362 0.31 -3.96 -28.06
CA THR A 362 0.87 -2.78 -28.72
C THR A 362 0.80 -1.51 -27.87
N LEU A 363 0.20 -1.57 -26.68
CA LEU A 363 0.06 -0.40 -25.82
C LEU A 363 1.37 -0.15 -25.06
N PRO A 364 1.92 1.08 -25.09
CA PRO A 364 3.05 1.44 -24.26
C PRO A 364 2.64 1.39 -22.78
N ILE A 365 3.28 0.50 -22.01
CA ILE A 365 2.99 0.28 -20.58
C ILE A 365 4.25 0.60 -19.78
N SER A 366 4.12 1.53 -18.83
CA SER A 366 5.20 1.92 -17.92
C SER A 366 4.76 1.78 -16.47
N VAL A 367 5.62 1.19 -15.64
CA VAL A 367 5.42 1.03 -14.19
C VAL A 367 6.42 1.92 -13.46
N ILE A 368 5.93 2.84 -12.64
CA ILE A 368 6.77 3.68 -11.78
C ILE A 368 6.42 3.38 -10.33
N SER A 369 7.30 2.68 -9.63
CA SER A 369 7.03 2.16 -8.30
C SER A 369 8.02 2.68 -7.25
N PHE A 370 7.53 2.86 -6.02
CA PHE A 370 8.29 3.45 -4.92
C PHE A 370 8.38 2.45 -3.77
N GLY A 371 9.59 2.08 -3.35
CA GLY A 371 9.76 1.15 -2.23
C GLY A 371 9.15 -0.24 -2.45
N ALA A 372 8.88 -0.65 -3.69
CA ALA A 372 8.18 -1.90 -3.98
C ALA A 372 9.03 -3.14 -3.64
N PRO A 373 8.44 -4.18 -3.01
CA PRO A 373 9.10 -5.47 -2.83
C PRO A 373 9.29 -6.20 -4.17
N ARG A 374 10.06 -7.28 -4.17
CA ARG A 374 10.14 -8.24 -5.27
C ARG A 374 8.81 -8.97 -5.40
N VAL A 375 8.37 -9.16 -6.63
CA VAL A 375 7.03 -9.68 -6.93
C VAL A 375 7.05 -11.14 -7.36
N GLY A 376 8.04 -11.54 -8.14
CA GLY A 376 8.09 -12.88 -8.71
C GLY A 376 9.50 -13.35 -9.03
N ASN A 377 9.57 -14.52 -9.65
CA ASN A 377 10.81 -15.15 -10.07
C ASN A 377 11.39 -14.52 -11.35
N ILE A 378 12.52 -15.06 -11.81
CA ILE A 378 13.21 -14.59 -13.02
C ILE A 378 12.34 -14.71 -14.28
N ALA A 379 11.57 -15.79 -14.42
CA ALA A 379 10.67 -15.98 -15.55
C ALA A 379 9.59 -14.88 -15.61
N PHE A 380 9.04 -14.46 -14.46
CA PHE A 380 8.11 -13.32 -14.42
C PHE A 380 8.75 -12.00 -14.89
N ARG A 381 10.00 -11.73 -14.47
CA ARG A 381 10.78 -10.58 -14.95
C ARG A 381 10.96 -10.63 -16.47
N ASP A 382 11.38 -11.78 -16.97
CA ASP A 382 11.72 -11.96 -18.38
C ASP A 382 10.46 -11.87 -19.24
N GLU A 383 9.33 -12.44 -18.82
CA GLU A 383 8.05 -12.28 -19.52
C GLU A 383 7.62 -10.81 -19.64
N LEU A 384 7.75 -10.01 -18.56
CA LEU A 384 7.45 -8.58 -18.61
C LEU A 384 8.36 -7.84 -19.60
N HIS A 385 9.65 -8.16 -19.59
CA HIS A 385 10.62 -7.58 -20.53
C HIS A 385 10.30 -7.92 -21.98
N HIS A 386 10.02 -9.20 -22.28
CA HIS A 386 9.65 -9.65 -23.63
C HIS A 386 8.33 -9.03 -24.13
N LYS A 387 7.40 -8.72 -23.22
CA LYS A 387 6.15 -8.03 -23.53
C LYS A 387 6.31 -6.51 -23.68
N GLY A 388 7.53 -5.97 -23.57
CA GLY A 388 7.82 -4.56 -23.74
C GLY A 388 7.37 -3.67 -22.58
N VAL A 389 7.05 -4.25 -21.41
CA VAL A 389 6.71 -3.47 -20.23
C VAL A 389 7.97 -2.76 -19.71
N LYS A 390 7.87 -1.45 -19.55
CA LYS A 390 8.92 -0.63 -18.95
C LYS A 390 8.66 -0.49 -17.46
N ALA A 391 9.66 -0.73 -16.63
CA ALA A 391 9.53 -0.61 -15.18
C ALA A 391 10.68 0.23 -14.62
N LEU A 392 10.35 1.27 -13.87
CA LEU A 392 11.26 2.09 -13.10
C LEU A 392 10.95 1.92 -11.62
N ARG A 393 11.96 1.46 -10.88
CA ARG A 393 11.88 1.18 -9.45
C ARG A 393 12.68 2.23 -8.69
N ILE A 394 12.00 3.04 -7.89
CA ILE A 394 12.65 3.99 -7.01
C ILE A 394 12.88 3.30 -5.66
N THR A 395 14.13 3.25 -5.22
CA THR A 395 14.52 2.63 -3.94
C THR A 395 15.30 3.59 -3.07
N ILE A 396 15.15 3.44 -1.75
CA ILE A 396 16.03 4.08 -0.78
C ILE A 396 16.98 3.02 -0.23
N LYS A 397 18.28 3.32 -0.17
CA LYS A 397 19.32 2.39 0.29
C LYS A 397 19.04 1.78 1.66
N GLN A 398 18.49 2.57 2.58
CA GLN A 398 18.16 2.19 3.96
C GLN A 398 16.79 1.51 4.10
N ASP A 399 15.98 1.50 3.04
CA ASP A 399 14.69 0.83 3.06
C ASP A 399 14.85 -0.68 2.89
N LEU A 400 14.19 -1.43 3.77
CA LEU A 400 14.25 -2.89 3.81
C LEU A 400 13.19 -3.53 2.91
N VAL A 401 12.08 -2.86 2.62
CA VAL A 401 10.96 -3.44 1.84
C VAL A 401 11.40 -3.82 0.42
N PRO A 402 12.16 -2.99 -0.32
CA PRO A 402 12.74 -3.37 -1.60
C PRO A 402 13.61 -4.63 -1.58
N ARG A 403 14.13 -5.06 -0.42
CA ARG A 403 14.98 -6.25 -0.31
C ARG A 403 14.17 -7.52 -0.04
N MET A 404 12.85 -7.39 -0.01
CA MET A 404 11.93 -8.45 0.35
C MET A 404 11.10 -8.94 -0.82
N PRO A 405 10.66 -10.20 -0.81
CA PRO A 405 11.14 -11.29 0.06
C PRO A 405 12.62 -11.63 -0.23
N GLY A 406 13.39 -12.00 0.82
CA GLY A 406 14.76 -12.52 0.65
C GLY A 406 15.87 -12.04 1.59
N ILE A 407 15.61 -11.27 2.65
CA ILE A 407 16.65 -10.75 3.58
C ILE A 407 17.64 -11.82 4.10
N VAL A 408 17.24 -13.09 4.23
CA VAL A 408 18.12 -14.17 4.73
C VAL A 408 18.68 -15.07 3.61
N PHE A 409 17.97 -15.20 2.48
CA PHE A 409 18.33 -16.17 1.43
C PHE A 409 19.17 -15.57 0.30
N ASN A 410 18.91 -14.33 -0.13
CA ASN A 410 19.61 -13.75 -1.30
C ASN A 410 21.05 -13.32 -1.00
N GLU A 411 21.35 -12.79 0.19
CA GLU A 411 22.73 -12.35 0.53
C GLU A 411 23.67 -13.54 0.80
N THR A 412 23.12 -14.68 1.23
CA THR A 412 23.88 -15.91 1.50
C THR A 412 24.06 -16.76 0.24
N LEU A 413 23.11 -16.74 -0.70
CA LEU A 413 23.14 -17.53 -1.94
C LEU A 413 23.73 -16.79 -3.15
N GLN A 414 23.85 -15.45 -3.15
CA GLN A 414 24.68 -14.74 -4.13
C GLN A 414 26.14 -15.23 -4.13
N LYS A 415 26.62 -15.81 -3.02
CA LYS A 415 27.93 -16.47 -2.94
C LYS A 415 27.97 -17.88 -3.55
N PHE A 416 26.82 -18.44 -3.94
CA PHE A 416 26.65 -19.76 -4.52
C PHE A 416 26.16 -19.73 -5.98
N ASP A 417 25.84 -18.55 -6.53
CA ASP A 417 25.44 -18.39 -7.94
C ASP A 417 26.53 -18.91 -8.90
N ASP A 418 27.82 -18.82 -8.54
CA ASP A 418 28.92 -19.37 -9.33
C ASP A 418 28.97 -20.92 -9.34
N LEU A 419 28.21 -21.60 -8.49
CA LEU A 419 28.28 -23.06 -8.31
C LEU A 419 26.98 -23.81 -8.65
N THR A 420 25.80 -23.18 -8.60
CA THR A 420 24.51 -23.92 -8.68
C THR A 420 23.60 -23.60 -9.87
N GLY A 421 23.95 -22.66 -10.75
CA GLY A 421 23.03 -22.20 -11.79
C GLY A 421 21.85 -21.41 -11.22
N THR A 422 21.23 -20.58 -12.05
CA THR A 422 20.13 -19.67 -11.68
C THR A 422 18.97 -20.44 -11.05
N LEU A 423 18.83 -20.34 -9.73
CA LEU A 423 17.79 -21.01 -8.98
C LEU A 423 16.41 -20.40 -9.33
N GLU A 424 15.56 -21.17 -10.02
CA GLU A 424 14.21 -20.77 -10.53
C GLU A 424 13.24 -20.24 -9.46
N TRP A 425 13.53 -20.47 -8.18
CA TRP A 425 12.73 -20.05 -7.02
C TRP A 425 13.16 -18.71 -6.40
N VAL A 426 14.21 -18.07 -6.90
CA VAL A 426 14.70 -16.80 -6.34
C VAL A 426 13.88 -15.63 -6.88
N TYR A 427 13.42 -14.78 -5.96
CA TYR A 427 12.73 -13.54 -6.29
C TYR A 427 13.68 -12.55 -6.97
N HIS A 428 13.23 -11.95 -8.06
CA HIS A 428 14.01 -10.99 -8.86
C HIS A 428 13.32 -9.63 -8.97
N HIS A 429 14.13 -8.59 -9.15
CA HIS A 429 13.62 -7.27 -9.48
C HIS A 429 13.31 -7.16 -10.97
N VAL A 430 12.31 -6.33 -11.30
CA VAL A 430 11.93 -6.00 -12.67
C VAL A 430 12.24 -4.53 -12.92
N GLY A 431 12.90 -4.25 -14.05
CA GLY A 431 13.13 -2.89 -14.54
C GLY A 431 14.40 -2.20 -14.04
N ALA A 432 14.56 -0.94 -14.47
CA ALA A 432 15.65 -0.05 -14.07
C ALA A 432 15.48 0.44 -12.62
N GLU A 433 16.59 0.74 -11.95
CA GLU A 433 16.60 1.23 -10.56
C GLU A 433 17.10 2.68 -10.47
N LEU A 434 16.30 3.56 -9.87
CA LEU A 434 16.75 4.85 -9.35
C LEU A 434 16.99 4.72 -7.85
N LYS A 435 18.26 4.68 -7.46
CA LYS A 435 18.67 4.44 -6.07
C LYS A 435 18.98 5.73 -5.33
N LEU A 436 18.23 5.97 -4.26
CA LEU A 436 18.32 7.14 -3.40
C LEU A 436 19.00 6.81 -2.07
N ASP A 437 19.47 7.84 -1.37
CA ASP A 437 20.09 7.72 -0.06
C ASP A 437 19.50 8.78 0.88
N VAL A 438 18.89 8.36 1.99
CA VAL A 438 18.39 9.27 3.05
C VAL A 438 19.50 10.20 3.54
N ARG A 439 20.74 9.73 3.49
CA ARG A 439 21.94 10.46 3.92
C ARG A 439 22.36 11.56 2.94
N ALA A 440 21.78 11.63 1.75
CA ALA A 440 22.02 12.74 0.83
C ALA A 440 21.34 14.02 1.32
N SER A 441 20.14 13.91 1.89
CA SER A 441 19.37 15.07 2.35
C SER A 441 19.92 15.63 3.67
N PRO A 442 20.17 16.95 3.76
CA PRO A 442 20.51 17.59 5.02
C PRO A 442 19.29 17.77 5.94
N PHE A 443 18.07 17.62 5.40
CA PHE A 443 16.80 17.81 6.12
C PHE A 443 16.33 16.54 6.86
N LEU A 444 16.89 15.37 6.55
CA LEU A 444 16.45 14.09 7.11
C LEU A 444 17.32 13.63 8.30
N LYS A 445 16.68 13.08 9.32
CA LYS A 445 17.32 12.41 10.45
C LYS A 445 18.15 11.23 9.96
N ARG A 446 19.28 10.98 10.64
CA ARG A 446 20.19 9.85 10.34
C ARG A 446 19.87 8.58 11.14
N GLY A 447 18.81 8.61 11.95
CA GLY A 447 18.39 7.51 12.82
C GLY A 447 17.72 6.35 12.06
N SER A 448 17.42 5.28 12.79
CA SER A 448 16.80 4.05 12.28
C SER A 448 15.27 4.09 12.30
N ASN A 449 14.67 5.15 11.76
CA ASN A 449 13.21 5.23 11.59
C ASN A 449 12.80 4.51 10.30
N PHE A 450 12.71 3.18 10.34
CA PHE A 450 12.41 2.36 9.16
C PHE A 450 11.06 2.69 8.52
N ILE A 451 10.04 2.98 9.35
CA ILE A 451 8.70 3.34 8.86
C ILE A 451 8.75 4.67 8.11
N GLY A 452 9.43 5.68 8.67
CA GLY A 452 9.60 6.98 8.03
C GLY A 452 10.47 6.92 6.78
N ILE A 453 11.53 6.09 6.78
CA ILE A 453 12.36 5.83 5.60
C ILE A 453 11.52 5.25 4.46
N HIS A 454 10.65 4.30 4.78
CA HIS A 454 9.73 3.68 3.84
C HIS A 454 8.49 4.54 3.53
N HIS A 455 8.37 5.76 4.06
CA HIS A 455 7.19 6.58 3.79
C HIS A 455 7.26 7.20 2.38
N PRO A 456 6.16 7.23 1.58
CA PRO A 456 6.21 7.75 0.21
C PRO A 456 6.70 9.20 0.13
N GLU A 457 6.32 10.07 1.07
CA GLU A 457 6.83 11.46 1.10
C GLU A 457 8.35 11.57 1.26
N THR A 458 8.99 10.61 1.95
CA THR A 458 10.46 10.56 2.06
C THR A 458 11.08 10.24 0.70
N TYR A 459 10.46 9.35 -0.08
CA TYR A 459 10.87 9.06 -1.46
C TYR A 459 10.78 10.32 -2.33
N LEU A 460 9.64 11.01 -2.32
CA LEU A 460 9.41 12.19 -3.16
C LEU A 460 10.35 13.35 -2.81
N HIS A 461 10.64 13.54 -1.51
CA HIS A 461 11.64 14.51 -1.04
C HIS A 461 13.04 14.20 -1.59
N LEU A 462 13.45 12.93 -1.54
CA LEU A 462 14.77 12.52 -2.03
C LEU A 462 14.86 12.61 -3.56
N ILE A 463 13.81 12.25 -4.31
CA ILE A 463 13.76 12.40 -5.77
C ILE A 463 13.92 13.87 -6.16
N ASP A 464 13.18 14.75 -5.50
CA ASP A 464 13.25 16.18 -5.80
C ASP A 464 14.65 16.75 -5.54
N GLY A 465 15.34 16.24 -4.53
CA GLY A 465 16.72 16.60 -4.20
C GLY A 465 17.85 15.94 -4.99
N TYR A 466 17.60 14.80 -5.63
CA TYR A 466 18.65 13.94 -6.17
C TYR A 466 19.20 14.46 -7.50
N VAL A 467 20.50 14.74 -7.64
CA VAL A 467 21.08 15.16 -8.94
C VAL A 467 21.74 13.99 -9.65
N SER A 468 22.69 13.34 -8.98
CA SER A 468 23.46 12.20 -9.47
C SER A 468 23.94 11.39 -8.26
N SER A 469 24.48 10.20 -8.48
CA SER A 469 25.01 9.34 -7.41
C SER A 469 26.23 9.94 -6.69
N THR A 470 26.90 10.88 -7.35
CA THR A 470 28.11 11.57 -6.88
C THR A 470 27.86 13.00 -6.41
N SER A 471 26.69 13.58 -6.70
CA SER A 471 26.37 14.96 -6.37
C SER A 471 25.68 15.08 -5.02
N PRO A 472 25.87 16.20 -4.30
CA PRO A 472 25.10 16.50 -3.11
C PRO A 472 23.61 16.74 -3.45
N PHE A 473 22.77 16.72 -2.41
CA PHE A 473 21.36 17.10 -2.53
C PHE A 473 21.25 18.53 -3.08
N ARG A 474 20.48 18.72 -4.15
CA ARG A 474 20.42 20.02 -4.83
C ARG A 474 19.82 21.10 -3.93
N PRO A 475 20.42 22.30 -3.90
CA PRO A 475 19.96 23.36 -3.03
C PRO A 475 18.59 23.93 -3.46
N ASP A 476 18.24 23.85 -4.74
CA ASP A 476 17.06 24.43 -5.37
C ASP A 476 15.89 23.44 -5.52
N ALA A 477 15.91 22.31 -4.80
CA ALA A 477 14.77 21.40 -4.65
C ALA A 477 13.51 22.20 -4.24
N LYS A 478 12.39 21.96 -4.92
CA LYS A 478 11.15 22.74 -4.86
C LYS A 478 10.08 22.11 -3.98
N ARG A 479 10.09 20.79 -3.79
CA ARG A 479 9.09 20.09 -2.97
C ARG A 479 9.15 20.61 -1.54
N ASP A 480 7.97 20.88 -0.98
CA ASP A 480 7.85 21.30 0.40
C ASP A 480 8.38 20.21 1.34
N VAL A 481 9.40 20.57 2.12
CA VAL A 481 10.07 19.70 3.09
C VAL A 481 9.11 19.24 4.18
N ALA A 482 8.09 20.03 4.53
CA ALA A 482 7.13 19.70 5.58
C ALA A 482 6.34 18.42 5.28
N LEU A 483 6.12 18.11 3.99
CA LEU A 483 5.40 16.90 3.56
C LEU A 483 6.08 15.61 4.04
N VAL A 484 7.39 15.60 4.28
CA VAL A 484 8.09 14.43 4.83
C VAL A 484 7.48 13.99 6.17
N ASN A 485 7.18 14.94 7.06
CA ASN A 485 6.64 14.66 8.39
C ASN A 485 5.11 14.47 8.41
N LYS A 486 4.47 14.32 7.25
CA LYS A 486 3.01 14.17 7.14
C LYS A 486 2.49 13.05 8.05
N TYR A 487 3.13 11.88 8.01
CA TYR A 487 2.78 10.69 8.81
C TYR A 487 3.96 10.06 9.54
N CYS A 488 5.10 10.73 9.60
CA CYS A 488 6.30 10.19 10.25
C CYS A 488 7.14 11.28 10.93
N ASP A 489 8.24 10.86 11.55
CA ASP A 489 9.22 11.72 12.22
C ASP A 489 10.60 11.57 11.57
N MET A 490 10.74 12.10 10.35
CA MET A 490 11.95 11.98 9.54
C MET A 490 12.71 13.28 9.39
N LEU A 491 12.10 14.44 9.61
CA LEU A 491 12.77 15.73 9.52
C LEU A 491 13.61 16.04 10.74
N VAL A 492 14.78 16.63 10.55
CA VAL A 492 15.64 17.07 11.66
C VAL A 492 14.90 18.07 12.57
N ASN A 493 15.13 18.00 13.89
CA ASN A 493 14.36 18.75 14.88
C ASN A 493 14.52 20.28 14.74
N GLU A 494 15.63 20.72 14.15
CA GLU A 494 15.99 22.11 13.89
C GLU A 494 14.96 22.82 13.01
N LEU A 495 14.27 22.09 12.12
CA LEU A 495 13.22 22.63 11.26
C LEU A 495 11.93 22.97 12.01
N ARG A 496 11.76 22.48 13.25
CA ARG A 496 10.57 22.72 14.10
C ARG A 496 9.23 22.33 13.47
N ILE A 497 9.25 21.44 12.47
CA ILE A 497 8.05 20.89 11.84
C ILE A 497 7.60 19.67 12.66
N PRO A 498 6.40 19.70 13.28
CA PRO A 498 5.94 18.60 14.11
C PRO A 498 5.88 17.28 13.34
N PRO A 499 6.26 16.15 13.95
CA PRO A 499 6.05 14.83 13.34
C PRO A 499 4.56 14.49 13.27
N CYS A 500 4.18 13.69 12.28
CA CYS A 500 2.81 13.23 12.05
C CYS A 500 1.77 14.36 12.10
N TRP A 501 2.09 15.51 11.49
CA TRP A 501 1.27 16.72 11.62
C TRP A 501 -0.06 16.64 10.86
N TYR A 502 -0.15 15.77 9.85
CA TYR A 502 -1.33 15.70 9.00
C TYR A 502 -2.47 14.95 9.68
N GLN A 503 -3.50 15.72 10.02
CA GLN A 503 -4.72 15.23 10.62
C GLN A 503 -5.86 16.21 10.33
N LEU A 504 -7.10 15.72 10.39
CA LEU A 504 -8.26 16.60 10.36
C LEU A 504 -8.30 17.45 11.64
N SER A 505 -8.78 18.70 11.51
CA SER A 505 -9.05 19.56 12.65
C SER A 505 -9.96 18.85 13.65
N ASN A 506 -9.62 18.91 14.94
CA ASN A 506 -10.31 18.19 16.03
C ASN A 506 -10.53 16.69 15.77
N LYS A 507 -9.63 16.05 15.02
CA LYS A 507 -9.76 14.66 14.56
C LYS A 507 -11.08 14.39 13.81
N GLY A 508 -11.59 15.39 13.11
CA GLY A 508 -12.83 15.31 12.34
C GLY A 508 -14.11 15.65 13.11
N LEU A 509 -14.04 15.95 14.41
CA LEU A 509 -15.21 16.41 15.16
C LEU A 509 -15.56 17.86 14.81
N VAL A 510 -16.85 18.12 14.64
CA VAL A 510 -17.38 19.47 14.35
C VAL A 510 -18.34 19.90 15.45
N SER A 511 -18.36 21.20 15.75
CA SER A 511 -19.36 21.76 16.67
C SER A 511 -20.68 21.94 15.92
N ASN A 512 -21.75 21.34 16.44
CA ASN A 512 -23.08 21.50 15.86
C ASN A 512 -23.71 22.84 16.26
N LYS A 513 -24.92 23.12 15.76
CA LYS A 513 -25.66 24.38 15.99
C LYS A 513 -25.89 24.72 17.48
N VAL A 514 -25.78 23.75 18.38
CA VAL A 514 -25.99 23.93 19.83
C VAL A 514 -24.68 23.80 20.62
N GLY A 515 -23.52 23.85 19.96
CA GLY A 515 -22.21 23.85 20.60
C GLY A 515 -21.69 22.46 21.03
N ARG A 516 -22.36 21.37 20.65
CA ARG A 516 -21.88 20.01 20.96
C ARG A 516 -20.92 19.53 19.89
N MET A 517 -19.80 18.94 20.31
CA MET A 517 -18.87 18.26 19.42
C MET A 517 -19.48 16.94 18.94
N VAL A 518 -19.64 16.79 17.64
CA VAL A 518 -20.23 15.60 17.00
C VAL A 518 -19.37 15.14 15.83
N ARG A 519 -19.43 13.85 15.54
CA ARG A 519 -18.90 13.30 14.29
C ARG A 519 -19.85 13.70 13.16
N PRO A 520 -19.39 14.40 12.11
CA PRO A 520 -20.23 14.68 10.96
C PRO A 520 -20.55 13.37 10.23
N LYS A 521 -21.77 13.27 9.69
CA LYS A 521 -22.09 12.20 8.73
C LYS A 521 -21.25 12.41 7.48
N ARG A 522 -20.81 11.32 6.85
CA ARG A 522 -20.16 11.40 5.54
C ARG A 522 -21.13 11.99 4.52
N SER A 523 -20.63 12.86 3.63
CA SER A 523 -21.43 13.40 2.54
C SER A 523 -22.01 12.25 1.72
N SER A 524 -23.27 12.37 1.29
CA SER A 524 -23.95 11.32 0.51
C SER A 524 -23.21 10.96 -0.77
N GLU A 525 -22.52 11.94 -1.38
CA GLU A 525 -21.72 11.75 -2.59
C GLU A 525 -20.43 10.96 -2.34
N ASP A 526 -19.89 11.03 -1.13
CA ASP A 526 -18.63 10.36 -0.74
C ASP A 526 -18.87 8.95 -0.15
N ILE A 527 -20.14 8.54 -0.01
CA ILE A 527 -20.48 7.20 0.43
C ILE A 527 -20.00 6.20 -0.64
N PRO A 528 -19.22 5.18 -0.26
CA PRO A 528 -18.74 4.18 -1.20
C PRO A 528 -19.91 3.53 -1.91
N SER A 529 -19.92 3.60 -3.24
CA SER A 529 -20.92 2.96 -4.07
C SER A 529 -20.30 1.74 -4.75
N PRO A 530 -21.02 0.61 -4.82
CA PRO A 530 -20.50 -0.55 -5.54
C PRO A 530 -20.14 -0.20 -6.97
N PRO A 531 -19.14 -0.89 -7.56
CA PRO A 531 -18.85 -0.73 -8.96
C PRO A 531 -20.13 -1.04 -9.76
N ILE A 532 -20.64 -0.08 -10.53
CA ILE A 532 -21.75 -0.33 -11.44
C ILE A 532 -21.21 -1.32 -12.49
N GLU A 533 -21.81 -2.50 -12.57
CA GLU A 533 -21.69 -3.41 -13.69
C GLU A 533 -22.54 -2.77 -14.79
N GLU A 534 -21.91 -2.14 -15.77
CA GLU A 534 -22.61 -1.84 -17.02
C GLU A 534 -22.92 -3.21 -17.63
N GLU A 535 -24.17 -3.67 -17.48
CA GLU A 535 -24.69 -4.77 -18.27
C GLU A 535 -24.37 -4.46 -19.73
N ASN A 536 -23.79 -5.42 -20.44
CA ASN A 536 -23.41 -5.32 -21.84
C ASN A 536 -24.54 -4.63 -22.63
N LEU A 537 -24.37 -3.34 -22.93
CA LEU A 537 -25.09 -2.68 -24.00
C LEU A 537 -24.41 -3.10 -25.30
N ASP A 538 -24.54 -4.39 -25.62
CA ASP A 538 -24.44 -4.86 -27.00
C ASP A 538 -25.77 -4.47 -27.66
N VAL A 539 -25.77 -3.32 -28.35
CA VAL A 539 -26.71 -3.00 -29.43
C VAL A 539 -25.91 -2.44 -30.60
#